data_AF-A0A0S8D591-F1
#
_entry.id   AF-A0A0S8D591-F1
#
_cell.length_a   1.000
_cell.length_b   1.000
_cell.length_c   1.000
_cell.angle_alpha   90.00
_cell.angle_beta   90.00
_cell.angle_gamma   90.00
#
_symmetry.space_group_name_H-M   'P 1'
#
loop_
_entity.id
_entity.type
_entity.pdbx_description
1 polymer ?
#
loop_
_entity_poly.entity_id
_entity_poly.type
_entity_poly.pdbx_seq_one_letter_code
_entity_poly.pdbx_strand_id
1 'polypeptide(L)'
;MLQISDIYEHHINEPQLYNSRIVDNYIKLIKSRYNFIDINQLLQHAGMESYQVADEGIWFTQTQINKFHSKLKELTGNKDIAREAGRYAASPDALGAMRRYILGLIGPQSAYELSEKTAAKFTKSSLYQTRRIGSNK
;
A
#
# COMPACT_ATOMS: atom_id res chain seq x y z
N MET A 1 -0.10 35.05 6.30
CA MET A 1 -1.11 34.34 7.09
C MET A 1 -2.05 33.70 6.09
N LEU A 2 -1.79 32.45 5.70
CA LEU A 2 -2.63 31.74 4.71
C LEU A 2 -3.99 31.47 5.35
N GLN A 3 -5.07 31.80 4.65
CA GLN A 3 -6.42 31.66 5.20
C GLN A 3 -6.77 30.16 5.31
N ILE A 4 -7.49 29.80 6.37
CA ILE A 4 -7.93 28.43 6.64
C ILE A 4 -8.73 27.85 5.45
N SER A 5 -9.35 28.69 4.62
CA SER A 5 -10.03 28.31 3.37
C SER A 5 -9.09 27.66 2.35
N ASP A 6 -7.85 28.13 2.20
CA ASP A 6 -6.89 27.63 1.20
C ASP A 6 -6.45 26.18 1.49
N ILE A 7 -6.47 25.79 2.77
CA ILE A 7 -6.10 24.44 3.22
C ILE A 7 -7.22 23.44 2.89
N TYR A 8 -8.49 23.84 3.01
CA TYR A 8 -9.62 22.97 2.72
C TYR A 8 -9.89 22.82 1.22
N GLU A 9 -9.62 23.85 0.43
CA GLU A 9 -9.85 23.84 -1.03
C GLU A 9 -8.85 22.93 -1.77
N HIS A 10 -7.63 22.78 -1.25
CA HIS A 10 -6.62 21.87 -1.81
C HIS A 10 -6.96 20.38 -1.66
N HIS A 11 -7.81 19.98 -0.70
CA HIS A 11 -8.13 18.57 -0.47
C HIS A 11 -9.13 17.99 -1.47
N ILE A 12 -9.94 18.82 -2.15
CA ILE A 12 -10.96 18.35 -3.11
C ILE A 12 -10.33 18.01 -4.48
N ASN A 13 -9.18 18.61 -4.81
CA ASN A 13 -8.50 18.45 -6.11
C ASN A 13 -7.22 17.59 -6.05
N GLU A 14 -6.95 16.92 -4.94
CA GLU A 14 -5.76 16.09 -4.81
C GLU A 14 -5.88 14.83 -5.69
N PRO A 15 -4.88 14.51 -6.54
CA PRO A 15 -4.93 13.33 -7.38
C PRO A 15 -5.00 12.05 -6.55
N GLN A 16 -5.83 11.11 -7.01
CA GLN A 16 -5.91 9.77 -6.43
C GLN A 16 -4.77 8.90 -6.97
N LEU A 17 -3.71 8.79 -6.19
CA LEU A 17 -2.42 8.24 -6.60
C LEU A 17 -2.18 6.81 -6.14
N TYR A 18 -2.84 6.34 -5.08
CA TYR A 18 -2.51 5.07 -4.42
C TYR A 18 -3.70 4.12 -4.38
N ASN A 19 -3.57 2.92 -4.94
CA ASN A 19 -4.67 1.98 -5.00
C ASN A 19 -4.97 1.35 -3.62
N SER A 20 -6.24 1.04 -3.38
CA SER A 20 -6.74 0.43 -2.15
C SER A 20 -6.02 -0.85 -1.73
N ARG A 21 -5.49 -1.64 -2.68
CA ARG A 21 -4.67 -2.84 -2.41
C ARG A 21 -3.48 -2.57 -1.49
N ILE A 22 -2.91 -1.36 -1.50
CA ILE A 22 -1.83 -1.00 -0.57
C ILE A 22 -2.36 -1.04 0.87
N VAL A 23 -3.47 -0.35 1.14
CA VAL A 23 -4.07 -0.24 2.47
C VAL A 23 -4.61 -1.60 2.95
N ASP A 24 -5.23 -2.39 2.06
CA ASP A 24 -5.69 -3.74 2.38
C ASP A 24 -4.54 -4.64 2.88
N ASN A 25 -3.36 -4.57 2.25
CA ASN A 25 -2.18 -5.29 2.73
C ASN A 25 -1.75 -4.86 4.14
N TYR A 26 -1.80 -3.56 4.46
CA TYR A 26 -1.55 -3.10 5.82
C TYR A 26 -2.62 -3.62 6.80
N ILE A 27 -3.90 -3.63 6.42
CA ILE A 27 -4.97 -4.18 7.28
C ILE A 27 -4.72 -5.65 7.59
N LYS A 28 -4.29 -6.45 6.60
CA LYS A 28 -3.95 -7.87 6.81
C LYS A 28 -2.76 -8.03 7.78
N LEU A 29 -1.72 -7.19 7.63
CA LEU A 29 -0.61 -7.14 8.59
C LEU A 29 -1.11 -6.78 10.00
N ILE A 30 -1.95 -5.76 10.12
CA ILE A 30 -2.50 -5.30 11.41
C ILE A 30 -3.27 -6.43 12.09
N LYS A 31 -4.17 -7.11 11.36
CA LYS A 31 -4.90 -8.27 11.89
C LYS A 31 -3.98 -9.40 12.35
N SER A 32 -2.85 -9.59 11.66
CA SER A 32 -1.88 -10.64 11.97
C SER A 32 -1.00 -10.31 13.18
N ARG A 33 -0.55 -9.06 13.34
CA ARG A 33 0.54 -8.71 14.29
C ARG A 33 0.23 -7.56 15.25
N TYR A 34 -0.78 -6.77 14.95
CA TYR A 34 -1.18 -5.59 15.72
C TYR A 34 -2.69 -5.60 16.01
N ASN A 35 -3.20 -6.76 16.43
CA ASN A 35 -4.64 -7.01 16.63
C ASN A 35 -5.29 -6.13 17.73
N PHE A 36 -4.48 -5.40 18.51
CA PHE A 36 -4.92 -4.39 19.47
C PHE A 36 -5.32 -3.06 18.82
N ILE A 37 -5.01 -2.84 17.53
CA ILE A 37 -5.38 -1.63 16.80
C ILE A 37 -6.82 -1.73 16.30
N ASP A 38 -7.63 -0.72 16.62
CA ASP A 38 -8.95 -0.54 16.02
C ASP A 38 -8.80 -0.05 14.56
N ILE A 39 -9.03 -0.96 13.62
CA ILE A 39 -8.91 -0.68 12.18
C ILE A 39 -9.94 0.37 11.73
N ASN A 40 -11.16 0.36 12.28
CA ASN A 40 -12.19 1.31 11.85
C ASN A 40 -11.80 2.73 12.26
N GLN A 41 -11.30 2.92 13.50
CA GLN A 41 -10.81 4.23 13.94
C GLN A 41 -9.59 4.70 13.13
N LEU A 42 -8.68 3.78 12.79
CA LEU A 42 -7.52 4.09 11.95
C LEU A 42 -7.93 4.57 10.55
N LEU A 43 -8.87 3.87 9.91
CA LEU A 43 -9.39 4.24 8.58
C LEU A 43 -10.17 5.56 8.64
N GLN A 44 -11.02 5.75 9.64
CA GLN A 44 -11.77 6.97 9.84
C GLN A 44 -10.84 8.18 10.03
N HIS A 45 -9.76 8.05 10.79
CA HIS A 45 -8.74 9.10 10.94
C HIS A 45 -8.09 9.48 9.60
N ALA A 46 -7.92 8.50 8.71
CA ALA A 46 -7.39 8.70 7.37
C ALA A 46 -8.42 9.22 6.35
N GLY A 47 -9.70 9.34 6.73
CA GLY A 47 -10.79 9.67 5.82
C GLY A 47 -11.03 8.56 4.79
N MET A 48 -10.94 7.30 5.22
CA MET A 48 -11.18 6.10 4.42
C MET A 48 -12.31 5.28 5.03
N GLU A 49 -13.11 4.66 4.19
CA GLU A 49 -14.15 3.71 4.63
C GLU A 49 -13.70 2.27 4.39
N SER A 50 -14.12 1.34 5.26
CA SER A 50 -13.72 -0.07 5.17
C SER A 50 -14.16 -0.72 3.85
N TYR A 51 -15.34 -0.36 3.32
CA TYR A 51 -15.78 -0.85 2.01
C TYR A 51 -14.92 -0.30 0.86
N GLN A 52 -14.37 0.91 1.00
CA GLN A 52 -13.50 1.50 -0.01
C GLN A 52 -12.16 0.75 -0.11
N VAL A 53 -11.63 0.33 1.04
CA VAL A 53 -10.38 -0.44 1.09
C VAL A 53 -10.56 -1.84 0.50
N ALA A 54 -11.74 -2.45 0.68
CA ALA A 54 -12.05 -3.77 0.13
C ALA A 54 -12.27 -3.76 -1.39
N ASP A 55 -12.60 -2.61 -1.98
CA ASP A 55 -12.78 -2.45 -3.43
C ASP A 55 -11.47 -2.09 -4.12
N GLU A 56 -10.95 -3.04 -4.89
CA GLU A 56 -9.72 -2.92 -5.66
C GLU A 56 -9.76 -1.86 -6.79
N GLY A 57 -10.94 -1.34 -7.14
CA GLY A 57 -11.14 -0.26 -8.10
C GLY A 57 -10.85 1.13 -7.53
N ILE A 58 -10.75 1.27 -6.20
CA ILE A 58 -10.62 2.56 -5.54
C ILE A 58 -9.16 3.02 -5.42
N TRP A 59 -8.97 4.32 -5.56
CA TRP A 59 -7.69 5.00 -5.42
C TRP A 59 -7.82 6.11 -4.37
N PHE A 60 -6.79 6.24 -3.55
CA PHE A 60 -6.66 7.19 -2.45
C PHE A 60 -5.63 8.27 -2.76
N THR A 61 -5.78 9.41 -2.12
CA THR A 61 -4.87 10.56 -2.27
C THR A 61 -3.61 10.41 -1.42
N GLN A 62 -2.59 11.23 -1.66
CA GLN A 62 -1.38 11.24 -0.83
C GLN A 62 -1.70 11.63 0.62
N THR A 63 -2.61 12.58 0.83
CA THR A 63 -3.08 12.97 2.17
C THR A 63 -3.68 11.79 2.94
N GLN A 64 -4.60 11.04 2.32
CA GLN A 64 -5.23 9.90 2.98
C GLN A 64 -4.19 8.84 3.38
N ILE A 65 -3.27 8.50 2.45
CA ILE A 65 -2.19 7.55 2.73
C ILE A 65 -1.24 8.07 3.83
N ASN A 66 -0.91 9.36 3.82
CA ASN A 66 -0.04 9.95 4.83
C ASN A 66 -0.68 9.90 6.22
N LYS A 67 -1.98 10.24 6.34
CA LYS A 67 -2.72 10.15 7.61
C LYS A 67 -2.82 8.71 8.12
N PHE A 68 -3.13 7.77 7.24
CA PHE A 68 -3.14 6.35 7.58
C PHE A 68 -1.78 5.88 8.09
N HIS A 69 -0.71 6.15 7.33
CA HIS A 69 0.62 5.66 7.64
C HIS A 69 1.22 6.32 8.89
N SER A 70 1.04 7.63 9.07
CA SER A 70 1.53 8.34 10.26
C SER A 70 0.83 7.84 11.53
N LYS A 71 -0.50 7.69 11.50
CA LYS A 71 -1.25 7.20 12.65
C LYS A 71 -0.92 5.75 12.96
N LEU A 72 -0.77 4.90 11.96
CA LEU A 72 -0.36 3.52 12.17
C LEU A 72 1.05 3.43 12.79
N LYS A 73 1.99 4.24 12.33
CA LYS A 73 3.35 4.32 12.90
C LYS A 73 3.33 4.77 14.37
N GLU A 74 2.45 5.72 14.73
CA GLU A 74 2.23 6.13 16.11
C GLU A 74 1.67 4.98 16.97
N LEU A 75 0.59 4.34 16.53
CA LEU A 75 -0.09 3.27 17.27
C LEU A 75 0.78 2.02 17.47
N THR A 76 1.63 1.71 16.49
CA THR A 76 2.52 0.54 16.55
C THR A 76 3.85 0.84 17.24
N GLY A 77 4.24 2.11 17.35
CA GLY A 77 5.62 2.50 17.71
C GLY A 77 6.69 2.05 16.71
N ASN A 78 6.30 1.43 15.58
CA ASN A 78 7.21 0.82 14.63
C ASN A 78 7.62 1.83 13.55
N LYS A 79 8.85 2.33 13.65
CA LYS A 79 9.39 3.29 12.67
C LYS A 79 9.55 2.71 11.26
N ASP A 80 9.63 1.38 11.16
CA ASP A 80 9.87 0.60 9.95
C ASP A 80 8.60 -0.12 9.45
N ILE A 81 7.40 0.33 9.87
CA ILE A 81 6.13 -0.34 9.54
C ILE A 81 5.91 -0.52 8.03
N ALA A 82 6.37 0.42 7.19
CA ALA A 82 6.32 0.27 5.74
C ALA A 82 7.17 -0.88 5.22
N ARG A 83 8.39 -1.05 5.77
CA ARG A 83 9.28 -2.15 5.42
C ARG A 83 8.67 -3.48 5.85
N GLU A 84 8.05 -3.51 7.02
CA GLU A 84 7.34 -4.69 7.51
C GLU A 84 6.13 -5.05 6.63
N ALA A 85 5.30 -4.07 6.27
CA ALA A 85 4.17 -4.27 5.38
C ALA A 85 4.59 -4.78 3.99
N GLY A 86 5.71 -4.28 3.44
CA GLY A 86 6.28 -4.78 2.19
C GLY A 86 6.74 -6.24 2.31
N ARG A 87 7.39 -6.63 3.42
CA ARG A 87 7.76 -8.03 3.67
C ARG A 87 6.54 -8.92 3.89
N TYR A 88 5.52 -8.40 4.56
CA TYR A 88 4.26 -9.11 4.77
C TYR A 88 3.54 -9.37 3.45
N ALA A 89 3.55 -8.43 2.50
CA ALA A 89 2.96 -8.63 1.17
C ALA A 89 3.57 -9.81 0.39
N ALA A 90 4.86 -10.09 0.62
CA ALA A 90 5.56 -11.24 0.03
C ALA A 90 5.46 -12.52 0.90
N SER A 91 4.74 -12.48 2.02
CA SER A 91 4.60 -13.61 2.93
C SER A 91 3.56 -14.63 2.44
N PRO A 92 3.64 -15.88 2.91
CA PRO A 92 2.63 -16.89 2.62
C PRO A 92 1.20 -16.45 2.95
N ASP A 93 1.04 -15.72 4.06
CA ASP A 93 -0.26 -15.29 4.57
C ASP A 93 -0.93 -14.28 3.62
N ALA A 94 -0.13 -13.39 3.02
CA ALA A 94 -0.63 -12.41 2.05
C ALA A 94 -0.82 -13.01 0.65
N LEU A 95 0.08 -13.90 0.21
CA LEU A 95 0.06 -14.48 -1.13
C LEU A 95 -0.98 -15.59 -1.32
N GLY A 96 -1.41 -16.24 -0.23
CA GLY A 96 -2.42 -17.29 -0.26
C GLY A 96 -2.14 -18.36 -1.34
N ALA A 97 -3.15 -18.66 -2.16
CA ALA A 97 -3.05 -19.64 -3.24
C ALA A 97 -2.06 -19.24 -4.36
N MET A 98 -1.79 -17.94 -4.56
CA MET A 98 -0.82 -17.47 -5.56
C MET A 98 0.61 -17.88 -5.23
N ARG A 99 0.91 -18.17 -3.96
CA ARG A 99 2.23 -18.64 -3.52
C ARG A 99 2.73 -19.83 -4.35
N ARG A 100 1.86 -20.81 -4.65
CA ARG A 100 2.24 -22.03 -5.40
C ARG A 100 2.65 -21.72 -6.83
N TYR A 101 2.01 -20.74 -7.45
CA TYR A 101 2.32 -20.30 -8.82
C TYR A 101 3.59 -19.45 -8.87
N ILE A 102 3.79 -18.54 -7.91
CA ILE A 102 5.00 -17.70 -7.83
C ILE A 102 6.24 -18.55 -7.59
N LEU A 103 6.19 -19.51 -6.65
CA LEU A 103 7.33 -20.36 -6.31
C LEU A 103 7.73 -21.35 -7.41
N GLY A 104 6.79 -21.72 -8.30
CA GLY A 104 7.02 -22.69 -9.36
C GLY A 104 7.42 -22.10 -10.72
N LEU A 105 7.12 -20.81 -10.97
CA LEU A 105 7.13 -20.24 -12.33
C LEU A 105 7.94 -18.94 -12.47
N ILE A 106 8.27 -18.27 -11.37
CA ILE A 106 8.91 -16.95 -11.43
C ILE A 106 10.35 -17.06 -10.93
N GLY A 107 11.30 -17.18 -11.86
CA GLY A 107 12.70 -16.93 -11.54
C GLY A 107 12.91 -15.46 -11.13
N PRO A 108 13.97 -15.11 -10.38
CA PRO A 108 14.21 -13.73 -9.93
C PRO A 108 14.13 -12.70 -11.05
N GLN A 109 14.66 -13.02 -12.24
CA GLN A 109 14.60 -12.15 -13.41
C GLN A 109 13.15 -11.83 -13.84
N SER A 110 12.30 -12.85 -13.95
CA SER A 110 10.89 -12.67 -14.32
C SER A 110 10.11 -11.89 -13.26
N ALA A 111 10.48 -12.01 -11.98
CA ALA A 111 9.88 -11.20 -10.90
C ALA A 111 10.19 -9.71 -11.10
N TYR A 112 11.44 -9.38 -11.42
CA TYR A 112 11.83 -8.01 -11.72
C TYR A 112 11.12 -7.47 -12.96
N GLU A 113 11.05 -8.24 -14.04
CA GLU A 113 10.34 -7.83 -15.28
C GLU A 113 8.84 -7.57 -15.03
N LEU A 114 8.20 -8.32 -14.13
CA LEU A 114 6.79 -8.13 -13.79
C LEU A 114 6.54 -6.92 -12.88
N SER A 115 7.58 -6.44 -12.17
CA SER A 115 7.46 -5.39 -11.16
C SER A 115 6.92 -4.07 -11.71
N GLU A 116 7.32 -3.66 -12.93
CA GLU A 116 6.84 -2.44 -13.59
C GLU A 116 5.33 -2.48 -13.85
N LYS A 117 4.85 -3.54 -14.53
CA LYS A 117 3.42 -3.73 -14.80
C LYS A 117 2.59 -3.87 -13.53
N THR A 118 3.20 -4.44 -12.48
CA THR A 118 2.54 -4.66 -11.19
C THR A 118 2.44 -3.37 -10.41
N ALA A 119 3.51 -2.57 -10.36
CA ALA A 119 3.56 -1.29 -9.64
C ALA A 119 2.49 -0.31 -10.14
N ALA A 120 2.19 -0.29 -11.44
CA ALA A 120 1.11 0.51 -12.03
C ALA A 120 -0.28 0.17 -11.48
N LYS A 121 -0.49 -1.02 -10.88
CA LYS A 121 -1.74 -1.39 -10.19
C LYS A 121 -1.80 -0.88 -8.74
N PHE A 122 -0.68 -0.44 -8.19
CA PHE A 122 -0.57 0.02 -6.81
C PHE A 122 -0.42 1.54 -6.71
N THR A 123 0.33 2.16 -7.63
CA THR A 123 0.61 3.60 -7.57
C THR A 123 0.65 4.26 -8.95
N LYS A 124 0.18 5.51 -9.00
CA LYS A 124 0.34 6.47 -10.10
C LYS A 124 1.35 7.58 -9.75
N SER A 125 1.89 7.59 -8.53
CA SER A 125 2.80 8.65 -8.08
C SER A 125 4.24 8.50 -8.59
N SER A 126 4.59 7.34 -9.15
CA SER A 126 5.93 7.06 -9.65
C SER A 126 5.90 6.20 -10.90
N LEU A 127 6.90 6.42 -11.76
CA LEU A 127 7.15 5.61 -12.94
C LEU A 127 8.14 4.51 -12.58
N TYR A 128 7.73 3.26 -12.75
CA TYR A 128 8.61 2.10 -12.64
C TYR A 128 9.06 1.70 -14.03
N GLN A 129 10.35 1.47 -14.21
CA GLN A 129 10.92 0.95 -15.45
C GLN A 129 11.85 -0.20 -15.12
N THR A 130 11.74 -1.26 -15.90
CA THR A 130 12.57 -2.46 -15.74
C THR A 130 13.48 -2.60 -16.96
N ARG A 131 14.75 -2.90 -16.70
CA ARG A 131 15.74 -3.16 -17.74
C ARG A 131 16.52 -4.41 -17.37
N ARG A 132 16.60 -5.34 -18.32
CA ARG A 132 17.48 -6.51 -18.19
C ARG A 132 18.94 -6.07 -18.27
N ILE A 133 19.73 -6.42 -17.26
CA ILE A 133 21.16 -6.07 -17.18
C ILE A 133 22.09 -7.24 -17.57
N GLY A 134 21.55 -8.45 -17.72
CA GLY A 134 22.29 -9.66 -18.09
C GLY A 134 21.44 -10.92 -17.93
N SER A 135 22.03 -12.09 -18.17
CA SER A 135 21.50 -13.36 -17.68
C SER A 135 22.00 -13.60 -16.25
N ASN A 136 21.16 -14.16 -15.38
CA ASN A 136 21.61 -14.70 -14.09
C ASN A 136 22.76 -15.69 -14.38
N LYS A 137 23.97 -15.36 -13.91
CA LYS A 137 25.04 -16.34 -13.73
C LYS A 137 24.99 -16.86 -12.31
#